data_AF-A0A9P6DQT0-F1
#
_entry.id   AF-A0A9P6DQT0-F1
#
_cell.length_a   1.000
_cell.length_b   1.000
_cell.length_c   1.000
_cell.angle_alpha   90.00
_cell.angle_beta   90.00
_cell.angle_gamma   90.00
#
_symmetry.space_group_name_H-M   'P 1'
#
loop_
_entity.id
_entity.type
_entity.pdbx_description
1 polymer ?
#
loop_
_entity_poly.entity_id
_entity_poly.type
_entity_poly.pdbx_seq_one_letter_code
_entity_poly.pdbx_strand_id
1 'polypeptide(L)'
;MRSGYAGFRNRVRTTLFGNITDDLTLHNYLALRVRPAGDPRTRTAYFVNIQTDGPIPTDLWQHRLYLPENSSGNTWESVIIPLESFVLTNAGETASEQLSMMRSRIRGNAKVAGAYELGIDYIGAIEYMQDAEALDRLVNKPEETKVSPQ
;
A
#
# COMPACT_ATOMS: atom_id res chain seq x y z
N MET A 1 -19.35 -20.35 -1.97
CA MET A 1 -18.57 -19.56 -1.01
C MET A 1 -18.46 -18.14 -1.55
N ARG A 2 -18.98 -17.13 -0.82
CA ARG A 2 -18.76 -15.71 -1.19
C ARG A 2 -17.31 -15.37 -0.81
N SER A 3 -16.48 -15.01 -1.77
CA SER A 3 -15.17 -14.44 -1.49
C SER A 3 -15.38 -13.12 -0.74
N GLY A 4 -14.83 -13.00 0.46
CA GLY A 4 -14.75 -11.72 1.16
C GLY A 4 -13.68 -10.82 0.53
N TYR A 5 -13.88 -9.50 0.58
CA TYR A 5 -12.87 -8.50 0.29
C TYR A 5 -12.87 -7.51 1.45
N ALA A 6 -11.68 -7.05 1.84
CA ALA A 6 -11.51 -5.95 2.75
C ALA A 6 -10.61 -4.92 2.07
N GLY A 7 -10.96 -3.65 2.21
CA GLY A 7 -10.20 -2.55 1.65
C GLY A 7 -10.69 -1.23 2.21
N PHE A 8 -9.81 -0.25 2.22
CA PHE A 8 -10.12 1.13 2.50
C PHE A 8 -9.55 1.96 1.35
N ARG A 9 -10.08 3.17 1.16
CA ARG A 9 -9.63 4.11 0.13
C ARG A 9 -9.61 5.51 0.69
N ASN A 10 -8.70 6.33 0.19
CA ASN A 10 -8.73 7.75 0.49
C ASN A 10 -10.04 8.38 -0.05
N ARG A 11 -10.52 9.43 0.62
CA ARG A 11 -11.70 10.17 0.19
C ARG A 11 -11.32 11.07 -0.98
N VAL A 12 -12.04 10.97 -2.09
CA VAL A 12 -11.89 11.90 -3.22
C VAL A 12 -12.30 13.29 -2.76
N ARG A 13 -11.43 14.28 -2.97
CA ARG A 13 -11.61 15.69 -2.58
C ARG A 13 -11.89 16.51 -3.84
N THR A 14 -13.15 16.77 -4.14
CA THR A 14 -13.57 17.48 -5.36
C THR A 14 -13.75 18.98 -5.12
N THR A 15 -13.35 19.80 -6.09
CA THR A 15 -13.53 21.26 -6.14
C THR A 15 -14.21 21.67 -7.45
N LEU A 16 -14.52 22.96 -7.62
CA LEU A 16 -15.04 23.50 -8.89
C LEU A 16 -14.04 23.37 -10.06
N PHE A 17 -12.76 23.10 -9.78
CA PHE A 17 -11.69 23.02 -10.77
C PHE A 17 -11.13 21.61 -10.93
N GLY A 18 -11.84 20.58 -10.44
CA GLY A 18 -11.41 19.18 -10.51
C GLY A 18 -11.10 18.58 -9.14
N ASN A 19 -10.47 17.40 -9.15
CA ASN A 19 -10.11 16.68 -7.93
C ASN A 19 -8.77 17.18 -7.39
N ILE A 20 -8.66 17.34 -6.07
CA ILE A 20 -7.38 17.59 -5.41
C ILE A 20 -6.59 16.28 -5.43
N THR A 21 -5.48 16.30 -6.14
CA THR A 21 -4.49 15.22 -6.20
C THR A 21 -3.24 15.61 -5.42
N ASP A 22 -2.47 14.60 -5.01
CA ASP A 22 -1.14 14.78 -4.43
C ASP A 22 -0.08 14.61 -5.53
N ASP A 23 0.95 15.46 -5.56
CA ASP A 23 2.06 15.39 -6.51
C ASP A 23 3.21 14.57 -5.91
N LEU A 24 3.53 13.44 -6.54
CA LEU A 24 4.59 12.53 -6.13
C LEU A 24 5.87 12.65 -6.97
N THR A 25 6.00 13.67 -7.82
CA THR A 25 7.15 13.82 -8.75
C THR A 25 8.51 13.81 -8.06
N LEU A 26 8.58 14.29 -6.81
CA LEU A 26 9.81 14.34 -6.00
C LEU A 26 9.94 13.19 -4.99
N HIS A 27 9.25 12.08 -5.22
CA HIS A 27 9.31 10.90 -4.37
C HIS A 27 9.51 9.67 -5.23
N ASN A 28 10.39 8.77 -4.80
CA ASN A 28 10.66 7.52 -5.49
C ASN A 28 9.93 6.32 -4.87
N TYR A 29 9.50 6.44 -3.61
CA TYR A 29 8.96 5.32 -2.84
C TYR A 29 7.66 5.67 -2.12
N LEU A 30 6.81 4.66 -1.96
CA LEU A 30 5.71 4.66 -1.01
C LEU A 30 6.14 3.87 0.24
N ALA A 31 6.15 4.54 1.40
CA ALA A 31 6.41 3.95 2.69
C ALA A 31 5.09 3.65 3.42
N LEU A 32 4.95 2.43 3.92
CA LEU A 32 3.81 2.00 4.71
C LEU A 32 4.30 1.38 6.01
N ARG A 33 3.59 1.66 7.10
CA ARG A 33 3.75 0.91 8.34
C ARG A 33 2.49 0.15 8.66
N VAL A 34 2.62 -1.17 8.64
CA VAL A 34 1.49 -2.09 8.67
C VAL A 34 1.71 -3.19 9.68
N ARG A 35 0.61 -3.74 10.21
CA ARG A 35 0.61 -4.88 11.10
C ARG A 35 -0.31 -5.96 10.54
N PRO A 36 0.21 -6.97 9.82
CA PRO A 36 -0.60 -8.09 9.41
C PRO A 36 -1.08 -8.87 10.64
N ALA A 37 -2.38 -9.18 10.66
CA ALA A 37 -3.00 -9.93 11.73
C ALA A 37 -4.10 -10.84 11.16
N GLY A 38 -4.84 -11.52 12.03
CA GLY A 38 -5.92 -12.42 11.61
C GLY A 38 -5.44 -13.74 11.01
N ASP A 39 -6.20 -14.26 10.04
CA ASP A 39 -6.02 -15.60 9.49
C ASP A 39 -4.69 -15.74 8.71
N PRO A 40 -3.88 -16.78 8.98
CA PRO A 40 -2.65 -17.07 8.25
C PRO A 40 -2.76 -17.08 6.73
N ARG A 41 -3.93 -17.42 6.19
CA ARG A 41 -4.18 -17.52 4.75
C ARG A 41 -4.37 -16.15 4.10
N THR A 42 -4.95 -15.19 4.81
CA THR A 42 -5.34 -13.87 4.27
C THR A 42 -4.38 -12.76 4.67
N ARG A 43 -3.61 -12.93 5.76
CA ARG A 43 -2.72 -11.88 6.32
C ARG A 43 -1.60 -11.40 5.39
N THR A 44 -1.32 -12.10 4.29
CA THR A 44 -0.35 -11.70 3.25
C THR A 44 -1.01 -11.49 1.87
N ALA A 45 -2.33 -11.45 1.83
CA ALA A 45 -3.13 -11.34 0.61
C ALA A 45 -3.65 -9.91 0.40
N TYR A 46 -2.74 -8.93 0.47
CA TYR A 46 -3.04 -7.51 0.31
C TYR A 46 -2.42 -6.93 -0.97
N PHE A 47 -3.10 -5.92 -1.52
CA PHE A 47 -2.63 -5.13 -2.65
C PHE A 47 -2.72 -3.65 -2.29
N VAL A 48 -1.78 -2.87 -2.80
CA VAL A 48 -1.76 -1.42 -2.73
C VAL A 48 -2.10 -0.89 -4.12
N ASN A 49 -3.09 -0.01 -4.20
CA ASN A 49 -3.55 0.59 -5.45
C ASN A 49 -3.37 2.11 -5.39
N ILE A 50 -2.81 2.68 -6.47
CA ILE A 50 -2.71 4.12 -6.70
C ILE A 50 -3.55 4.45 -7.93
N GLN A 51 -4.41 5.46 -7.81
CA GLN A 51 -5.22 5.98 -8.92
C GLN A 51 -4.68 7.35 -9.30
N THR A 52 -4.43 7.55 -10.59
CA THR A 52 -4.01 8.84 -11.16
C THR A 52 -5.20 9.53 -11.81
N ASP A 53 -5.19 10.87 -11.87
CA ASP A 53 -6.19 11.66 -12.60
C ASP A 53 -5.90 11.63 -14.11
N GLY A 54 -6.00 10.42 -14.68
CA GLY A 54 -5.77 10.14 -16.09
C GLY A 54 -7.07 10.07 -16.90
N PRO A 55 -6.97 9.94 -18.23
CA PRO A 55 -8.14 9.89 -19.11
C PRO A 55 -9.02 8.65 -18.90
N ILE A 56 -8.48 7.59 -18.27
CA ILE A 56 -9.17 6.34 -18.01
C ILE A 56 -9.40 6.20 -16.50
N PRO A 57 -10.63 6.42 -16.01
CA PRO A 57 -10.91 6.40 -14.56
C PRO A 57 -10.75 5.02 -13.91
N THR A 58 -10.75 3.95 -14.69
CA THR A 58 -10.60 2.56 -14.21
C THR A 58 -9.14 2.11 -14.09
N ASP A 59 -8.20 2.97 -14.48
CA ASP A 59 -6.78 2.67 -14.37
C ASP A 59 -6.34 2.73 -12.91
N LEU A 60 -5.74 1.63 -12.48
CA LEU A 60 -5.16 1.45 -11.16
C LEU A 60 -3.75 0.92 -11.31
N TRP A 61 -2.80 1.64 -10.74
CA TRP A 61 -1.45 1.17 -10.52
C TRP A 61 -1.50 0.26 -9.31
N GLN A 62 -1.21 -1.03 -9.49
CA GLN A 62 -1.36 -2.06 -8.46
C GLN A 62 0.00 -2.67 -8.12
N HIS A 63 0.25 -2.83 -6.82
CA HIS A 63 1.40 -3.56 -6.28
C HIS A 63 0.93 -4.59 -5.24
N ARG A 64 1.51 -5.79 -5.24
CA ARG A 64 1.22 -6.80 -4.20
C ARG A 64 2.01 -6.46 -2.95
N LEU A 65 1.36 -6.32 -1.81
CA LEU A 65 2.06 -6.06 -0.55
C LEU A 65 2.78 -7.34 -0.10
N TYR A 66 4.11 -7.33 -0.20
CA TYR A 66 4.95 -8.41 0.31
C TYR A 66 5.30 -8.12 1.77
N LEU A 67 4.93 -9.05 2.64
CA LEU A 67 5.25 -9.00 4.07
C LEU A 67 6.19 -10.15 4.41
N PRO A 68 7.20 -9.92 5.25
CA PRO A 68 8.07 -10.99 5.73
C PRO A 68 7.27 -12.16 6.35
N GLU A 69 7.74 -13.39 6.16
CA GLU A 69 7.03 -14.58 6.69
C GLU A 69 6.97 -14.58 8.24
N ASN A 70 7.96 -13.97 8.89
CA ASN A 70 8.02 -13.78 10.34
C ASN A 70 7.08 -12.68 10.87
N SER A 71 6.48 -11.86 10.01
CA SER A 71 5.46 -10.86 10.41
C SER A 71 4.13 -11.50 10.83
N SER A 72 4.06 -12.84 10.83
CA SER A 72 2.96 -13.65 11.33
C SER A 72 2.59 -13.44 12.80
N GLY A 73 3.40 -12.68 13.55
CA GLY A 73 3.28 -12.47 14.99
C GLY A 73 2.58 -11.18 15.43
N ASN A 74 1.74 -10.56 14.60
CA ASN A 74 1.04 -9.33 14.96
C ASN A 74 1.99 -8.15 15.25
N THR A 75 3.11 -8.09 14.52
CA THR A 75 4.17 -7.08 14.66
C THR A 75 3.98 -5.96 13.65
N TRP A 76 4.37 -4.75 14.03
CA TRP A 76 4.45 -3.63 13.11
C TRP A 76 5.67 -3.78 12.21
N GLU A 77 5.46 -3.55 10.92
CA GLU A 77 6.45 -3.71 9.86
C GLU A 77 6.45 -2.47 8.97
N SER A 78 7.64 -2.00 8.62
CA SER A 78 7.84 -0.92 7.67
C SER A 78 8.12 -1.51 6.29
N VAL A 79 7.26 -1.20 5.32
CA VAL A 79 7.36 -1.66 3.94
C VAL A 79 7.61 -0.46 3.04
N ILE A 80 8.65 -0.57 2.21
CA ILE A 80 9.02 0.46 1.22
C ILE A 80 8.77 -0.12 -0.16
N ILE A 81 7.93 0.53 -0.94
CA ILE A 81 7.53 0.10 -2.28
C ILE A 81 8.04 1.14 -3.29
N PRO A 82 8.96 0.80 -4.20
CA PRO A 82 9.34 1.69 -5.29
C PRO A 82 8.12 2.04 -6.14
N LEU A 83 7.89 3.31 -6.47
CA LEU A 83 6.75 3.72 -7.30
C LEU A 83 6.80 3.09 -8.69
N GLU A 84 8.01 2.88 -9.23
CA GLU A 84 8.23 2.17 -10.50
C GLU A 84 7.82 0.69 -10.49
N SER A 85 7.63 0.09 -9.31
CA SER A 85 7.25 -1.32 -9.17
C SER A 85 5.74 -1.56 -9.26
N PHE A 86 4.93 -0.50 -9.37
CA PHE A 86 3.50 -0.61 -9.59
C PHE A 86 3.21 -0.98 -11.04
N VAL A 87 2.24 -1.87 -11.24
CA VAL A 87 1.83 -2.30 -12.57
C VAL A 87 0.48 -1.69 -12.91
N LEU A 88 0.37 -1.06 -14.08
CA LEU A 88 -0.89 -0.53 -14.58
C LEU A 88 -1.88 -1.67 -14.87
N THR A 89 -3.05 -1.56 -14.28
CA THR A 89 -4.20 -2.45 -14.49
C THR A 89 -5.42 -1.63 -14.84
N ASN A 90 -6.20 -2.10 -15.80
CA ASN A 90 -7.49 -1.54 -16.19
C ASN A 90 -8.57 -2.53 -15.78
N ALA A 91 -9.47 -2.14 -14.87
CA ALA A 91 -10.56 -3.02 -14.39
C ALA A 91 -10.10 -4.43 -13.89
N GLY A 92 -8.85 -4.55 -13.42
CA GLY A 92 -8.25 -5.81 -12.97
C GLY A 92 -7.61 -6.67 -14.08
N GLU A 93 -7.59 -6.18 -15.32
CA GLU A 93 -6.86 -6.75 -16.44
C GLU A 93 -5.60 -5.89 -16.72
N THR A 94 -4.45 -6.51 -16.98
CA THR A 94 -3.22 -5.74 -17.28
C THR A 94 -3.38 -5.01 -18.61
N ALA A 95 -3.14 -3.70 -18.64
CA ALA A 95 -3.32 -2.87 -19.84
C ALA A 95 -2.40 -3.30 -20.99
N SER A 96 -2.90 -3.19 -22.22
CA SER A 96 -2.36 -3.84 -23.42
C SER A 96 -1.33 -3.03 -24.22
N GLU A 97 -0.46 -2.28 -23.56
CA GLU A 97 0.81 -1.85 -24.19
C GLU A 97 1.96 -1.99 -23.18
N GLN A 98 2.86 -2.93 -23.47
CA GLN A 98 4.08 -3.16 -22.72
C GLN A 98 5.21 -3.41 -23.73
N LEU A 99 6.11 -2.44 -23.95
CA LEU A 99 7.46 -2.79 -24.41
C LEU A 99 8.09 -3.68 -23.32
N SER A 100 8.72 -4.78 -23.74
CA SER A 100 8.34 -6.16 -23.37
C SER A 100 8.29 -6.59 -21.88
N MET A 101 7.30 -7.44 -21.56
CA MET A 101 7.57 -8.78 -20.99
C MET A 101 6.53 -9.80 -21.48
N MET A 102 6.98 -10.93 -22.04
CA MET A 102 6.11 -12.08 -22.35
C MET A 102 6.19 -13.13 -21.22
N ARG A 103 5.09 -13.24 -20.47
CA ARG A 103 4.92 -13.94 -19.19
C ARG A 103 4.09 -15.21 -19.35
N SER A 104 4.45 -16.07 -20.31
CA SER A 104 3.60 -17.05 -21.03
C SER A 104 2.44 -17.74 -20.29
N ARG A 105 2.46 -17.87 -18.96
CA ARG A 105 1.28 -18.06 -18.10
C ARG A 105 1.56 -17.47 -16.70
N ILE A 106 0.93 -16.35 -16.33
CA ILE A 106 0.89 -15.92 -14.93
C ILE A 106 -0.55 -15.59 -14.54
N ARG A 107 -1.12 -16.40 -13.63
CA ARG A 107 -2.36 -16.09 -12.90
C ARG A 107 -2.00 -15.81 -11.45
N GLY A 108 -2.23 -14.58 -11.00
CA GLY A 108 -2.01 -14.15 -9.62
C GLY A 108 -3.24 -13.50 -9.01
N ASN A 109 -4.41 -14.14 -9.12
CA ASN A 109 -5.58 -13.71 -8.36
C ASN A 109 -5.61 -14.49 -7.05
N ALA A 110 -4.88 -14.02 -6.04
CA ALA A 110 -5.03 -14.50 -4.68
C ALA A 110 -6.37 -14.00 -4.11
N LYS A 111 -7.50 -14.47 -4.68
CA LYS A 111 -8.84 -14.35 -4.10
C LYS A 111 -8.92 -15.31 -2.92
N VAL A 112 -8.14 -15.03 -1.87
CA VAL A 112 -8.11 -15.84 -0.67
C VAL A 112 -9.30 -15.46 0.19
N ALA A 113 -10.33 -16.29 0.19
CA ALA A 113 -11.45 -16.07 1.10
C ALA A 113 -11.00 -16.31 2.55
N GLY A 114 -11.40 -15.43 3.47
CA GLY A 114 -11.16 -15.57 4.90
C GLY A 114 -11.39 -14.26 5.65
N ALA A 115 -11.13 -14.28 6.96
CA ALA A 115 -11.13 -13.07 7.77
C ALA A 115 -9.87 -12.25 7.48
N TYR A 116 -10.04 -10.99 7.09
CA TYR A 116 -8.93 -10.07 6.83
C TYR A 116 -8.73 -9.14 8.01
N GLU A 117 -7.47 -8.94 8.41
CA GLU A 117 -7.07 -7.96 9.41
C GLU A 117 -5.70 -7.37 9.03
N LEU A 118 -5.65 -6.04 8.91
CA LEU A 118 -4.44 -5.28 8.64
C LEU A 118 -4.49 -4.01 9.47
N GLY A 119 -3.58 -3.89 10.44
CA GLY A 119 -3.33 -2.63 11.11
C GLY A 119 -2.53 -1.71 10.19
N ILE A 120 -2.85 -0.42 10.19
CA ILE A 120 -2.15 0.61 9.44
C ILE A 120 -1.86 1.74 10.40
N ASP A 121 -0.60 2.13 10.46
CA ASP A 121 -0.13 3.24 11.28
C ASP A 121 0.05 4.48 10.40
N TYR A 122 0.91 4.39 9.38
CA TYR A 122 1.07 5.46 8.39
C TYR A 122 1.22 4.96 6.96
N ILE A 123 0.93 5.87 6.03
CA ILE A 123 1.18 5.76 4.60
C ILE A 123 1.78 7.11 4.17
N GLY A 124 2.94 7.10 3.52
CA GLY A 124 3.62 8.33 3.08
C GLY A 124 4.47 8.09 1.85
N ALA A 125 4.77 9.16 1.11
CA ALA A 125 5.73 9.13 0.02
C ALA A 125 7.08 9.65 0.53
N ILE A 126 8.18 9.01 0.12
CA ILE A 126 9.54 9.37 0.51
C ILE A 126 10.47 9.37 -0.72
N GLU A 127 11.52 10.18 -0.68
CA GLU A 127 12.51 10.26 -1.76
C GLU A 127 13.60 9.20 -1.60
N TYR A 128 14.08 8.98 -0.37
CA TYR A 128 15.18 8.07 -0.09
C TYR A 128 14.75 6.96 0.87
N MET A 129 15.23 5.73 0.67
CA MET A 129 14.87 4.59 1.54
C MET A 129 15.23 4.81 3.01
N GLN A 130 16.30 5.57 3.31
CA GLN A 130 16.73 5.87 4.67
C GLN A 130 15.67 6.67 5.45
N ASP A 131 14.80 7.40 4.76
CA ASP A 131 13.75 8.20 5.40
C ASP A 131 12.70 7.30 6.09
N ALA A 132 12.53 6.05 5.64
CA ALA A 132 11.61 5.11 6.25
C ALA A 132 12.04 4.72 7.68
N GLU A 133 13.35 4.55 7.93
CA GLU A 133 13.85 4.31 9.29
C GLU A 133 13.64 5.54 10.18
N ALA A 134 13.86 6.74 9.62
CA ALA A 134 13.63 7.98 10.35
C ALA A 134 12.14 8.12 10.73
N LEU A 135 11.23 7.81 9.80
CA LEU A 135 9.79 7.79 10.05
C LEU A 135 9.41 6.78 11.14
N ASP A 136 9.92 5.55 11.07
CA ASP A 136 9.64 4.54 12.10
C ASP A 136 10.14 4.98 13.48
N ARG A 137 11.34 5.58 13.56
CA ARG A 137 11.88 6.13 14.82
C ARG A 137 11.03 7.29 15.36
N LEU A 138 10.54 8.17 14.49
CA LEU A 138 9.70 9.29 14.89
C LEU A 138 8.37 8.83 15.47
N VAL A 139 7.75 7.82 14.85
CA VAL A 139 6.46 7.28 15.30
C VAL A 139 6.61 6.45 16.57
N ASN A 140 7.73 5.74 16.75
CA ASN A 140 8.01 4.94 17.94
C ASN A 140 8.70 5.70 19.07
N LYS A 141 8.84 7.03 18.98
CA LYS A 141 9.46 7.80 20.06
C LYS A 141 8.61 7.60 21.33
N PRO A 142 9.18 7.08 22.44
CA PRO A 142 8.43 6.99 23.69
C PRO A 142 8.00 8.40 24.08
N GLU A 143 6.73 8.58 24.46
CA GLU A 143 6.27 9.87 24.99
C GLU A 143 7.20 10.28 26.12
N GLU A 144 7.85 11.44 25.99
CA GLU A 144 8.63 12.02 27.08
C GLU A 144 7.66 12.19 28.25
N THR A 145 7.86 11.38 29.29
CA THR A 145 7.13 11.48 30.55
C THR A 145 7.20 12.92 31.00
N LYS A 146 6.09 13.66 30.89
CA LYS A 146 5.99 15.02 31.42
C LYS A 146 6.16 14.91 32.93
N VAL A 147 7.38 15.15 33.42
CA VAL A 147 7.63 15.29 34.84
C VAL A 147 6.97 16.60 35.26
N SER A 148 5.83 16.50 35.96
CA SER A 148 5.19 17.65 36.58
C SER A 148 6.17 18.32 37.54
N PRO A 149 6.35 19.66 37.49
CA PRO A 149 7.08 20.37 38.54
C PRO A 149 6.36 20.16 39.88
N GLN A 150 7.14 19.84 40.92
CA GLN A 150 6.67 19.76 42.30
C GLN A 150 6.38 21.16 42.86
#